data_AF-A0A2E5ARH0-F1
#
_entry.id   AF-A0A2E5ARH0-F1
#
_cell.length_a   1.000
_cell.length_b   1.000
_cell.length_c   1.000
_cell.angle_alpha   90.00
_cell.angle_beta   90.00
_cell.angle_gamma   90.00
#
_symmetry.space_group_name_H-M   'P 1'
#
loop_
_entity.id
_entity.type
_entity.pdbx_description
1 polymer ?
#
loop_
_entity_poly.entity_id
_entity_poly.type
_entity_poly.pdbx_seq_one_letter_code
_entity_poly.pdbx_strand_id
1 'polypeptide(L)'
;MWTEFEFYNIDNKSNQNILIAKLSDIGFDSFNESEVSKLKAYILTKNVTESFLEDLKIATYYKFKFSSLKNQNWNHLWESNFKPILIQNKCFIRAPFHQKIDGKIDVIINPKMAFGTGHHETTRMMVAELLNLNFIPNNILD
;
A
#
# COMPACT_ATOMS: atom_id res chain seq x y z
N MET A 1 5.08 -16.40 4.65
CA MET A 1 5.66 -16.22 3.31
C MET A 1 4.57 -16.54 2.31
N TRP A 2 4.54 -15.80 1.20
CA TRP A 2 3.52 -15.93 0.16
C TRP A 2 4.17 -16.45 -1.12
N THR A 3 3.41 -17.17 -1.94
CA THR A 3 3.81 -17.59 -3.28
C THR A 3 2.93 -16.89 -4.30
N GLU A 4 3.54 -16.23 -5.27
CA GLU A 4 2.84 -15.63 -6.42
C GLU A 4 2.75 -16.68 -7.52
N PHE A 5 1.55 -16.88 -8.06
CA PHE A 5 1.28 -17.63 -9.29
C PHE A 5 0.86 -16.65 -10.38
N GLU A 6 1.50 -16.72 -11.54
CA GLU A 6 1.14 -15.93 -12.72
C GLU A 6 0.59 -16.88 -13.79
N PHE A 7 -0.70 -16.76 -14.07
CA PHE A 7 -1.41 -17.50 -15.11
C PHE A 7 -1.41 -16.69 -16.41
N TYR A 8 -1.32 -17.37 -17.56
CA TYR A 8 -1.22 -16.75 -18.89
C TYR A 8 -2.23 -17.33 -19.87
N ASN A 9 -2.39 -16.67 -21.02
CA ASN A 9 -3.26 -17.05 -22.14
C ASN A 9 -4.75 -17.07 -21.76
N ILE A 10 -5.18 -16.04 -21.05
CA ILE A 10 -6.59 -15.84 -20.71
C ILE A 10 -7.25 -15.01 -21.82
N ASP A 11 -8.25 -15.56 -22.51
CA ASP A 11 -8.76 -14.97 -23.75
C ASP A 11 -9.61 -13.71 -23.56
N ASN A 12 -10.30 -13.60 -22.43
CA ASN A 12 -11.23 -12.50 -22.16
C ASN A 12 -11.49 -12.33 -20.66
N LYS A 13 -12.14 -11.21 -20.31
CA LYS A 13 -12.43 -10.86 -18.92
C LYS A 13 -13.36 -11.85 -18.21
N SER A 14 -14.30 -12.45 -18.95
CA SER A 14 -15.21 -13.46 -18.39
C SER A 14 -14.44 -14.70 -17.92
N ASN A 15 -13.53 -15.20 -18.76
CA ASN A 15 -12.66 -16.33 -18.43
C ASN A 15 -11.73 -15.99 -17.25
N GLN A 16 -11.22 -14.76 -17.18
CA GLN A 16 -10.43 -14.28 -16.04
C GLN A 16 -11.25 -14.33 -14.73
N ASN A 17 -12.50 -13.85 -14.75
CA ASN A 17 -13.38 -13.87 -13.58
C ASN A 17 -13.73 -15.31 -13.15
N ILE A 18 -13.99 -16.21 -14.10
CA ILE A 18 -14.22 -17.63 -13.83
C ILE A 18 -12.99 -18.26 -13.17
N LEU A 19 -11.79 -17.94 -13.68
CA LEU A 19 -10.54 -18.42 -13.10
C LEU A 19 -10.36 -17.90 -11.66
N ILE A 20 -10.63 -16.62 -11.40
CA ILE A 20 -10.57 -16.04 -10.06
C ILE A 20 -11.50 -16.77 -9.09
N ALA A 21 -12.74 -17.03 -9.49
CA ALA A 21 -13.70 -17.77 -8.67
C ALA A 21 -13.17 -19.17 -8.31
N LYS A 22 -12.69 -19.93 -9.31
CA LYS A 22 -12.09 -21.25 -9.09
C LYS A 22 -10.89 -21.22 -8.17
N LEU A 23 -9.98 -20.27 -8.38
CA LEU A 23 -8.77 -20.14 -7.56
C LEU A 23 -9.11 -19.75 -6.12
N SER A 24 -10.17 -18.94 -5.92
CA SER A 24 -10.67 -18.60 -4.59
C SER A 24 -11.16 -19.85 -3.85
N ASP A 25 -11.91 -20.73 -4.51
CA ASP A 25 -12.38 -22.00 -3.93
C ASP A 25 -11.24 -22.96 -3.59
N ILE A 26 -10.13 -22.89 -4.35
CA ILE A 26 -8.90 -23.67 -4.13
C ILE A 26 -8.06 -23.12 -2.96
N GLY A 27 -8.34 -21.90 -2.50
CA GLY A 27 -7.69 -21.28 -1.35
C GLY A 27 -6.63 -20.22 -1.67
N PHE A 28 -6.68 -19.61 -2.86
CA PHE A 28 -5.95 -18.36 -3.13
C PHE A 28 -6.64 -17.18 -2.42
N ASP A 29 -5.85 -16.27 -1.86
CA ASP A 29 -6.35 -15.19 -0.99
C ASP A 29 -6.50 -13.84 -1.72
N SER A 30 -5.75 -13.61 -2.80
CA SER A 30 -5.72 -12.31 -3.49
C SER A 30 -5.36 -12.45 -4.96
N PHE A 31 -5.80 -11.48 -5.76
CA PHE A 31 -5.67 -11.48 -7.21
C PHE A 31 -5.26 -10.08 -7.71
N ASN A 32 -4.43 -10.06 -8.76
CA ASN A 32 -4.09 -8.84 -9.48
C ASN A 32 -4.41 -9.03 -10.97
N GLU A 33 -5.31 -8.18 -11.45
CA GLU A 33 -5.95 -8.24 -12.76
C GLU A 33 -5.51 -7.10 -13.67
N SER A 34 -4.22 -6.75 -13.65
CA SER A 34 -3.66 -5.63 -14.42
C SER A 34 -3.87 -5.76 -15.94
N GLU A 35 -3.90 -6.99 -16.45
CA GLU A 35 -4.05 -7.31 -17.88
C GLU A 35 -5.08 -8.44 -18.05
N VAL A 36 -5.87 -8.46 -19.14
CA VAL A 36 -6.85 -9.54 -19.36
C VAL A 36 -6.18 -10.89 -19.63
N SER A 37 -5.04 -10.89 -20.34
CA SER A 37 -4.34 -12.09 -20.76
C SER A 37 -3.51 -12.77 -19.66
N LYS A 38 -3.39 -12.12 -18.49
CA LYS A 38 -2.61 -12.59 -17.36
C LYS A 38 -3.40 -12.47 -16.06
N LEU A 39 -3.12 -13.33 -15.10
CA LEU A 39 -3.68 -13.19 -13.75
C LEU A 39 -2.60 -13.54 -12.75
N LYS A 40 -2.35 -12.64 -11.80
CA LYS A 40 -1.52 -12.96 -10.64
C LYS A 40 -2.41 -13.35 -9.49
N ALA A 41 -2.10 -14.46 -8.84
CA ALA A 41 -2.82 -14.98 -7.69
C ALA A 41 -1.84 -15.30 -6.56
N TYR A 42 -2.25 -15.05 -5.32
CA TYR A 42 -1.40 -15.17 -4.15
C TYR A 42 -1.97 -16.19 -3.15
N ILE A 43 -1.12 -17.09 -2.68
CA ILE A 43 -1.46 -18.10 -1.66
C ILE A 43 -0.33 -18.21 -0.63
N LEU A 44 -0.65 -18.54 0.61
CA LEU A 44 0.36 -18.80 1.64
C LEU A 44 1.28 -19.95 1.20
N THR A 45 2.60 -19.73 1.22
CA THR A 45 3.60 -20.71 0.74
C THR A 45 3.47 -22.07 1.42
N LYS A 46 3.03 -22.11 2.69
CA LYS A 46 2.79 -23.36 3.44
C LYS A 46 1.70 -24.26 2.84
N ASN A 47 0.81 -23.70 2.03
CA ASN A 47 -0.26 -24.44 1.36
C ASN A 47 0.17 -24.97 -0.03
N VAL A 48 1.36 -24.58 -0.51
CA VAL A 48 1.88 -25.01 -1.81
C VAL A 48 2.69 -26.28 -1.63
N THR A 49 2.02 -27.42 -1.77
CA THR A 49 2.63 -28.76 -1.79
C THR A 49 2.75 -29.30 -3.22
N GLU A 50 3.49 -30.39 -3.42
CA GLU A 50 3.54 -31.06 -4.73
C GLU A 50 2.15 -31.52 -5.19
N SER A 51 1.36 -32.13 -4.28
CA SER A 51 -0.02 -32.55 -4.57
C SER A 51 -0.89 -31.37 -4.98
N PHE A 52 -0.80 -30.23 -4.29
CA PHE A 52 -1.52 -29.01 -4.64
C PHE A 52 -1.18 -28.53 -6.05
N LEU A 53 0.09 -28.58 -6.44
CA LEU A 53 0.52 -28.17 -7.79
C LEU A 53 -0.01 -29.10 -8.88
N GLU A 54 -0.18 -30.39 -8.59
CA GLU A 54 -0.81 -31.35 -9.50
C GLU A 54 -2.31 -31.07 -9.64
N ASP A 55 -3.01 -30.91 -8.51
CA ASP A 55 -4.45 -30.59 -8.48
C ASP A 55 -4.75 -29.27 -9.22
N LEU A 56 -3.91 -28.26 -9.01
CA LEU A 56 -4.05 -26.95 -9.65
C LEU A 56 -3.93 -27.02 -11.18
N LYS A 57 -3.01 -27.85 -11.69
CA LYS A 57 -2.85 -28.06 -13.14
C LYS A 57 -4.10 -28.69 -13.76
N ILE A 58 -4.72 -29.62 -13.04
CA ILE A 58 -5.95 -30.30 -13.47
C ILE A 58 -7.14 -29.35 -13.42
N ALA A 59 -7.28 -28.57 -12.35
CA ALA A 59 -8.47 -27.74 -12.11
C ALA A 59 -8.59 -26.52 -13.03
N THR A 60 -7.47 -25.93 -13.43
CA THR A 60 -7.46 -24.63 -14.12
C THR A 60 -7.27 -24.73 -15.63
N TYR A 61 -6.59 -25.77 -16.14
CA TYR A 61 -6.16 -25.91 -17.54
C TYR A 61 -5.30 -24.75 -18.09
N TYR A 62 -4.95 -23.76 -17.26
CA TYR A 62 -4.13 -22.62 -17.64
C TYR A 62 -2.65 -22.89 -17.38
N LYS A 63 -1.79 -22.35 -18.25
CA LYS A 63 -0.35 -22.34 -18.00
C LYS A 63 -0.04 -21.29 -16.95
N PHE A 64 0.79 -21.66 -15.98
CA PHE A 64 1.26 -20.74 -14.94
C PHE A 64 2.74 -20.91 -14.63
N LYS A 65 3.33 -19.86 -14.07
CA LYS A 65 4.61 -19.89 -13.36
C LYS A 65 4.38 -19.45 -11.92
N PHE A 66 5.23 -19.89 -11.01
CA PHE A 66 5.13 -19.45 -9.62
C PHE A 66 6.49 -19.18 -9.00
N SER A 67 6.52 -18.30 -8.01
CA SER A 67 7.74 -17.98 -7.26
C SER A 67 7.40 -17.57 -5.83
N SER A 68 8.28 -17.89 -4.89
CA SER A 68 8.15 -17.43 -3.50
C SER A 68 8.41 -15.94 -3.42
N LEU A 69 7.48 -15.19 -2.86
CA LEU A 69 7.70 -13.78 -2.52
C LEU A 69 8.52 -13.71 -1.24
N LYS A 70 9.61 -12.96 -1.28
CA LYS A 70 10.34 -12.60 -0.07
C LYS A 70 9.42 -11.76 0.81
N ASN A 71 9.43 -12.01 2.12
CA ASN A 71 8.75 -11.15 3.07
C ASN A 71 9.36 -9.75 2.98
N GLN A 72 8.64 -8.84 2.34
CA GLN A 72 8.99 -7.43 2.30
C GLN A 72 8.27 -6.73 3.45
N ASN A 73 9.01 -6.02 4.30
CA ASN A 73 8.40 -5.17 5.32
C ASN A 73 7.89 -3.89 4.64
N TRP A 74 6.67 -3.94 4.13
CA TRP A 74 6.01 -2.82 3.45
C TRP A 74 5.86 -1.60 4.35
N ASN A 75 5.63 -1.79 5.65
CA ASN A 75 5.56 -0.70 6.62
C ASN A 75 6.90 0.03 6.69
N HIS A 76 8.01 -0.70 6.87
CA HIS A 76 9.34 -0.09 6.89
C HIS A 76 9.67 0.61 5.57
N LEU A 77 9.35 0.00 4.42
CA LEU A 77 9.57 0.65 3.13
C LEU A 77 8.75 1.94 3.01
N TRP A 78 7.49 1.93 3.41
CA TRP A 78 6.64 3.11 3.39
C TRP A 78 7.15 4.19 4.36
N GLU A 79 7.50 3.83 5.60
CA GLU A 79 8.05 4.74 6.60
C GLU A 79 9.34 5.40 6.10
N SER A 80 10.23 4.64 5.45
CA SER A 80 11.48 5.16 4.89
C SER A 80 11.28 6.14 3.72
N ASN A 81 10.12 6.09 3.05
CA ASN A 81 9.78 6.97 1.94
C ASN A 81 8.86 8.13 2.34
N PHE A 82 8.26 8.08 3.54
CA PHE A 82 7.44 9.16 4.07
C PHE A 82 8.36 10.28 4.59
N LYS A 83 8.21 11.51 4.09
CA LYS A 83 9.14 12.60 4.41
C LYS A 83 8.51 13.61 5.38
N PRO A 84 9.21 14.09 6.41
CA PRO A 84 8.71 15.20 7.18
C PRO A 84 8.72 16.49 6.35
N ILE A 85 7.98 17.50 6.81
CA ILE A 85 7.74 18.74 6.06
C ILE A 85 8.15 19.92 6.93
N LEU A 86 9.03 20.76 6.39
CA LEU A 86 9.46 22.00 7.02
C LEU A 86 8.81 23.18 6.29
N ILE A 87 7.97 23.94 7.00
CA ILE A 87 7.23 25.09 6.46
C ILE A 87 7.87 26.38 6.97
N GLN A 88 8.25 27.25 6.03
CA GLN A 88 8.86 28.56 6.26
C GLN A 88 10.04 28.55 7.26
N ASN A 89 10.76 27.44 7.38
CA ASN A 89 11.81 27.26 8.39
C ASN A 89 11.33 27.52 9.84
N LYS A 90 10.04 27.35 10.13
CA LYS A 90 9.42 27.63 11.45
C LYS A 90 8.66 26.43 12.01
N CYS A 91 7.88 25.75 11.19
CA CYS A 91 7.04 24.60 11.60
C CYS A 91 7.53 23.32 10.94
N PHE A 92 7.69 22.27 11.74
CA PHE A 92 8.12 20.95 11.32
C PHE A 92 7.00 19.95 11.56
N ILE A 93 6.38 19.50 10.48
CA ILE A 93 5.33 18.48 10.52
C ILE A 93 5.99 17.13 10.25
N ARG A 94 5.87 16.19 11.18
CA ARG A 94 6.53 14.89 11.08
C ARG A 94 5.66 13.73 11.58
N ALA A 95 5.97 12.52 11.11
CA ALA A 95 5.44 11.31 11.71
C ALA A 95 6.16 10.97 13.03
N PRO A 96 5.55 10.15 13.91
CA PRO A 96 6.17 9.76 15.19
C PRO A 96 7.53 9.08 15.05
N PHE A 97 7.76 8.39 13.93
CA PHE A 97 9.02 7.69 13.62
C PHE A 97 10.13 8.59 13.07
N HIS A 98 9.86 9.87 12.80
CA HIS A 98 10.89 10.85 12.41
C HIS A 98 11.53 11.51 13.63
N GLN A 99 12.82 11.81 13.54
CA GLN A 99 13.52 12.61 14.54
C GLN A 99 12.99 14.05 14.57
N LYS A 100 12.93 14.63 15.76
CA LYS A 100 12.58 16.03 15.98
C LYS A 100 13.73 16.94 15.55
N ILE A 101 13.40 18.14 15.07
CA ILE A 101 14.37 19.23 14.88
C ILE A 101 14.12 20.29 15.96
N ASP A 102 15.17 20.65 16.70
CA ASP A 102 15.07 21.69 17.73
C ASP A 102 14.94 23.10 17.14
N GLY A 103 14.33 24.01 17.91
CA GLY A 103 14.12 25.39 17.49
C GLY A 103 13.01 25.60 16.44
N LYS A 104 12.14 24.60 16.24
CA LYS A 104 10.95 24.67 15.38
C LYS A 104 9.70 24.29 16.17
N ILE A 105 8.53 24.74 15.70
CA ILE A 105 7.24 24.22 16.15
C ILE A 105 7.14 22.77 15.66
N ASP A 106 7.04 21.81 16.59
CA ASP A 106 6.99 20.38 16.27
C ASP A 106 5.54 19.90 16.24
N VAL A 107 5.03 19.57 15.06
CA VAL A 107 3.68 19.04 14.85
C VAL A 107 3.78 17.57 14.48
N ILE A 108 3.32 16.69 15.36
CA ILE A 108 3.42 15.25 15.17
C ILE A 108 2.09 14.73 14.66
N ILE A 109 2.08 14.17 13.44
CA ILE A 109 0.88 13.60 12.81
C ILE A 109 1.13 12.13 12.49
N ASN A 110 0.23 11.25 12.94
CA ASN A 110 0.27 9.85 12.55
C ASN A 110 -0.42 9.69 11.18
N PRO A 111 0.30 9.31 10.09
CA PRO A 111 -0.24 9.44 8.74
C PRO A 111 -1.44 8.54 8.45
N LYS A 112 -1.41 7.28 8.91
CA LYS A 112 -2.44 6.24 8.72
C LYS A 112 -3.37 6.50 7.52
N MET A 113 -4.66 6.77 7.78
CA MET A 113 -5.66 7.21 6.80
C MET A 113 -6.05 8.67 7.02
N ALA A 114 -5.22 9.45 7.72
CA ALA A 114 -5.51 10.83 8.07
C ALA A 114 -5.22 11.75 6.88
N PHE A 115 -6.17 12.61 6.55
CA PHE A 115 -5.89 13.80 5.75
C PHE A 115 -5.18 14.85 6.61
N GLY A 116 -4.60 15.88 5.98
CA GLY A 116 -3.95 16.97 6.72
C GLY A 116 -2.54 16.68 7.23
N THR A 117 -1.85 15.68 6.69
CA THR A 117 -0.45 15.34 7.06
C THR A 117 0.59 16.37 6.60
N GLY A 118 0.16 17.44 5.92
CA GLY A 118 1.02 18.43 5.30
C GLY A 118 1.54 18.05 3.91
N HIS A 119 1.40 16.79 3.46
CA HIS A 119 1.94 16.36 2.16
C HIS A 119 1.17 16.95 0.96
N HIS A 120 -0.08 17.33 1.18
CA HIS A 120 -0.89 18.10 0.24
C HIS A 120 -0.63 19.61 0.40
N GLU A 121 -0.67 20.32 -0.72
CA GLU A 121 -0.37 21.76 -0.78
C GLU A 121 -1.28 22.61 0.11
N THR A 122 -2.55 22.27 0.19
CA THR A 122 -3.56 23.05 0.94
C THR A 122 -3.23 23.13 2.44
N THR A 123 -2.83 22.02 3.06
CA THR A 123 -2.38 22.03 4.46
C THR A 123 -1.13 22.87 4.63
N ARG A 124 -0.18 22.82 3.68
CA ARG A 124 1.03 23.67 3.74
C ARG A 124 0.70 25.15 3.68
N MET A 125 -0.20 25.53 2.76
CA MET A 125 -0.65 26.91 2.59
C MET A 125 -1.34 27.43 3.86
N MET A 126 -2.26 26.65 4.43
CA MET A 126 -2.96 27.04 5.66
C MET A 126 -1.99 27.22 6.83
N VAL A 127 -1.07 26.27 7.05
CA VAL A 127 -0.05 26.38 8.11
C VAL A 127 0.87 27.58 7.87
N ALA A 128 1.27 27.83 6.62
CA ALA A 128 2.10 28.98 6.25
C ALA A 128 1.41 30.32 6.56
N GLU A 129 0.09 30.41 6.33
CA GLU A 129 -0.69 31.60 6.65
C GLU A 129 -0.85 31.78 8.17
N LEU A 130 -1.16 30.69 8.90
CA LEU A 130 -1.25 30.70 10.36
C LEU A 130 0.06 31.17 11.02
N LEU A 131 1.22 30.81 10.45
CA LEU A 131 2.55 31.24 10.95
C LEU A 131 2.85 32.73 10.72
N ASN A 132 2.08 33.40 9.86
CA ASN A 132 2.23 34.82 9.54
C ASN A 132 1.15 35.69 10.21
N LEU A 133 0.24 35.10 10.97
CA LEU A 133 -0.73 35.85 11.74
C LEU A 133 -0.02 36.68 12.83
N ASN A 134 -0.27 37.98 12.82
CA ASN A 134 0.32 38.94 13.76
C ASN A 134 -0.48 39.07 15.08
N PHE A 135 -1.48 38.23 15.29
CA PHE A 135 -2.28 38.19 16.51
C PHE A 135 -2.68 36.76 16.84
N ILE A 136 -2.93 36.50 18.12
CA ILE A 136 -3.39 35.19 18.60
C ILE A 136 -4.92 35.28 18.76
N PRO A 137 -5.71 34.52 17.99
CA PRO A 137 -7.16 34.52 18.13
C PRO A 137 -7.59 33.86 19.45
N ASN A 138 -8.60 34.43 20.10
CA ASN A 138 -9.18 33.88 21.34
C ASN A 138 -10.07 32.66 21.08
N ASN A 139 -10.60 32.51 19.86
CA ASN A 139 -11.42 31.39 19.42
C ASN A 139 -10.99 30.99 18.01
N ILE A 140 -10.79 29.68 17.77
CA ILE A 140 -10.39 29.12 16.48
C ILE A 140 -11.42 28.06 16.08
N LEU A 141 -11.88 28.14 14.84
CA LEU A 141 -12.62 27.07 14.17
C LEU A 141 -11.68 26.47 13.11
N ASP A 142 -11.52 25.15 13.15
CA ASP A 142 -10.85 24.36 12.12
C ASP A 142 -11.91 23.79 11.17
#